data_AF-A0A1C4UD27-F1
#
_entry.id   AF-A0A1C4UD27-F1
#
_cell.length_a   1.000
_cell.length_b   1.000
_cell.length_c   1.000
_cell.angle_alpha   90.00
_cell.angle_beta   90.00
_cell.angle_gamma   90.00
#
_symmetry.space_group_name_H-M   'P 1'
#
loop_
_entity.id
_entity.type
_entity.pdbx_description
1 polymer ?
#
loop_
_entity_poly.entity_id
_entity_poly.type
_entity_poly.pdbx_seq_one_letter_code
_entity_poly.pdbx_strand_id
1 'polypeptide(L)' 'MSRHDEPNEYGFAGDATAPEPPAGGRPDEQDRIEEIAVPGDDLTEPYADALEETEEHEERPADRRR' A
#
# COMPACT_ATOMS: atom_id res chain seq x y z
N MET A 1 -55.58 -7.04 4.06
CA MET A 1 -54.26 -7.53 4.46
C MET A 1 -53.27 -7.01 3.44
N SER A 2 -52.17 -6.42 3.91
CA SER A 2 -51.38 -5.44 3.16
C SER A 2 -50.50 -6.15 2.13
N ARG A 3 -50.52 -5.69 0.88
CA ARG A 3 -49.74 -6.22 -0.26
C ARG A 3 -48.22 -6.22 -0.04
N HIS A 4 -47.75 -5.62 1.06
CA HIS A 4 -46.34 -5.48 1.43
C HIS A 4 -45.74 -6.73 2.09
N ASP A 5 -46.58 -7.69 2.51
CA ASP A 5 -46.12 -8.95 3.09
C ASP A 5 -45.86 -10.03 2.01
N GLU A 6 -46.23 -9.78 0.75
CA GLU A 6 -45.96 -10.69 -0.36
C GLU A 6 -44.53 -10.49 -0.90
N PRO A 7 -43.75 -11.56 -1.08
CA PRO A 7 -42.42 -11.46 -1.66
C PRO A 7 -42.48 -11.00 -3.12
N ASN A 8 -41.56 -10.12 -3.51
CA ASN A 8 -41.40 -9.68 -4.90
C ASN A 8 -40.91 -10.83 -5.80
N GLU A 9 -40.77 -10.57 -7.10
CA GLU A 9 -40.32 -11.55 -8.11
C GLU A 9 -38.93 -12.16 -7.84
N TYR A 10 -38.16 -11.53 -6.94
CA TYR A 10 -36.84 -11.98 -6.49
C TYR A 10 -36.88 -12.65 -5.10
N GLY A 11 -38.06 -12.81 -4.50
CA GLY A 11 -38.26 -13.49 -3.21
C GLY A 11 -38.13 -12.60 -1.97
N PHE A 12 -38.02 -11.28 -2.10
CA PHE A 12 -37.91 -10.38 -0.95
C PHE A 12 -39.28 -9.86 -0.51
N ALA A 13 -39.62 -10.06 0.78
CA ALA A 13 -40.81 -9.53 1.44
C ALA A 13 -40.41 -8.66 2.65
N GLY A 14 -41.24 -7.67 3.00
CA GLY A 14 -41.04 -6.80 4.17
C GLY A 14 -40.58 -5.38 3.84
N ASP A 15 -40.41 -4.57 4.88
CA ASP A 15 -39.98 -3.17 4.77
C ASP A 15 -38.55 -3.06 4.25
N ALA A 16 -38.25 -1.94 3.58
CA ALA A 16 -36.90 -1.65 3.11
C ALA A 16 -35.90 -1.70 4.27
N THR A 17 -34.78 -2.40 4.05
CA THR A 17 -33.65 -2.34 4.97
C THR A 17 -33.20 -0.90 5.09
N ALA A 18 -33.03 -0.40 6.32
CA ALA A 18 -32.45 0.92 6.55
C ALA A 18 -31.08 1.02 5.87
N PRO A 19 -30.64 2.23 5.44
CA PRO A 19 -29.29 2.42 4.93
C PRO A 19 -28.25 1.90 5.91
N GLU A 20 -27.13 1.42 5.36
CA GLU A 20 -25.98 1.03 6.18
C GLU A 20 -25.58 2.20 7.09
N PRO A 21 -25.40 1.97 8.40
CA PRO A 21 -24.94 3.02 9.30
C PRO A 21 -23.54 3.50 8.85
N PRO A 22 -23.23 4.80 8.99
CA PRO A 22 -21.90 5.30 8.67
C PRO A 22 -20.85 4.53 9.47
N ALA A 23 -19.70 4.26 8.84
CA ALA A 23 -18.58 3.56 9.47
C ALA A 23 -18.29 4.22 10.83
N GLY A 24 -18.63 3.50 11.91
CA GLY A 24 -18.71 4.07 13.24
C GLY A 24 -17.34 4.31 13.84
N GLY A 25 -16.66 5.38 13.44
CA GLY A 25 -15.46 5.95 14.09
C GLY A 25 -14.31 4.98 14.37
N ARG A 26 -14.36 3.76 13.82
CA ARG A 26 -13.27 2.79 13.92
C ARG A 26 -12.27 3.21 12.86
N PRO A 27 -11.01 3.50 13.22
CA PRO A 27 -9.98 3.74 12.23
C PRO A 27 -9.99 2.52 11.32
N ASP A 28 -10.12 2.76 10.02
CA ASP A 28 -10.08 1.66 9.09
C ASP A 28 -8.64 1.09 9.07
N GLU A 29 -8.47 -0.12 8.57
CA GLU A 29 -7.14 -0.71 8.52
C GLU A 29 -6.20 0.08 7.58
N GLN A 30 -6.78 0.94 6.72
CA GLN A 30 -6.08 1.81 5.79
C GLN A 30 -5.41 2.99 6.53
N ASP A 31 -6.11 3.61 7.48
CA ASP A 31 -5.63 4.71 8.35
C ASP A 31 -4.34 4.31 9.09
N ARG A 32 -4.20 3.04 9.48
CA ARG A 32 -3.01 2.55 10.20
C ARG A 32 -1.77 2.41 9.33
N ILE A 33 -1.95 2.18 8.03
CA ILE A 33 -0.85 1.99 7.09
C ILE A 33 -0.29 3.36 6.66
N GLU A 34 -1.13 4.39 6.65
CA GLU A 34 -0.74 5.77 6.35
C GLU A 34 0.10 6.43 7.47
N GLU A 35 0.08 5.90 8.69
CA GLU A 35 0.85 6.41 9.83
C GLU A 35 2.32 5.91 9.87
N ILE A 36 2.79 5.21 8.84
CA ILE A 36 4.18 4.73 8.80
C ILE A 36 5.09 5.86 8.32
N ALA A 37 5.78 6.50 9.27
CA ALA A 37 6.81 7.48 8.97
C ALA A 37 7.98 6.82 8.20
N VAL A 38 8.22 7.27 6.97
CA VAL A 38 9.41 6.90 6.20
C VAL A 38 10.56 7.82 6.60
N PRO A 39 11.76 7.30 6.93
CA PRO A 39 12.94 8.11 7.17
C PRO A 39 13.22 9.02 5.97
N GLY A 40 13.54 10.30 6.23
CA GLY A 40 13.92 11.25 5.18
C GLY A 40 15.38 11.13 4.74
N ASP A 41 16.15 10.25 5.37
CA ASP A 41 17.56 10.00 5.08
C ASP A 41 17.72 9.13 3.83
N ASP A 42 18.81 9.36 3.08
CA ASP A 42 19.16 8.50 1.96
C ASP A 42 19.80 7.20 2.47
N LEU A 43 19.06 6.09 2.36
CA LEU A 43 19.55 4.77 2.75
C LEU A 43 20.40 4.10 1.66
N THR A 44 20.54 4.73 0.49
CA THR A 44 21.27 4.19 -0.65
C THR A 44 22.71 4.68 -0.75
N GLU A 45 23.07 5.73 -0.01
CA GLU A 45 24.43 6.29 0.02
C GLU A 45 25.52 5.24 0.33
N PRO A 46 25.42 4.38 1.37
CA PRO A 46 26.44 3.38 1.63
C PRO A 46 26.57 2.31 0.54
N TYR A 47 25.50 2.08 -0.22
CA TYR A 47 25.50 1.16 -1.35
C TYR A 47 26.15 1.79 -2.59
N ALA A 48 25.90 3.09 -2.82
CA ALA A 48 26.57 3.85 -3.87
C ALA A 48 28.08 3.92 -3.62
N ASP A 49 28.50 4.24 -2.40
CA ASP A 49 29.93 4.25 -2.01
C ASP A 49 30.60 2.90 -2.27
N ALA A 50 29.95 1.79 -1.89
CA ALA A 50 30.47 0.45 -2.11
C ALA A 50 30.60 0.09 -3.60
N LEU A 51 29.72 0.62 -4.46
CA LEU A 51 29.83 0.43 -5.91
C LEU A 51 31.00 1.24 -6.48
N GLU A 52 31.14 2.52 -6.08
CA GLU A 52 32.26 3.37 -6.51
C GLU A 52 33.61 2.75 -6.14
N GLU A 53 33.76 2.22 -4.92
CA GLU A 53 34.98 1.51 -4.50
C GLU A 53 35.28 0.29 -5.40
N THR A 54 34.26 -0.46 -5.84
CA THR A 54 34.46 -1.61 -6.73
C THR A 54 34.84 -1.21 -8.16
N GLU A 55 34.30 -0.10 -8.66
CA GLU A 55 34.59 0.43 -10.00
C GLU A 55 36.00 1.04 -10.07
N GLU A 56 36.45 1.73 -9.01
CA GLU A 56 37.83 2.26 -8.90
C GLU A 56 38.89 1.15 -8.94
N HIS A 57 38.52 -0.06 -8.52
CA HIS A 57 39.41 -1.23 -8.53
C HIS A 57 39.50 -1.94 -9.89
N GLU A 58 38.55 -1.74 -10.81
CA GLU A 58 38.58 -2.31 -12.17
C GLU A 58 39.36 -1.42 -13.17
N GLU A 59 39.52 -0.13 -12.90
CA GLU A 59 40.22 0.81 -13.78
C GLU A 59 41.74 0.88 -13.52
N ARG A 60 42.45 -0.25 -13.62
CA ARG A 60 43.91 -0.23 -13.89
C ARG A 60 44.19 -0.95 -15.19
N PRO A 61 44.18 -0.24 -16.35
CA PRO A 61 44.80 -0.79 -17.55
C PRO A 61 46.27 -1.05 -17.21
N ALA A 62 46.67 -2.32 -17.37
CA ALA A 62 48.04 -2.76 -17.25
C ALA A 62 48.88 -2.05 -18.31
N ASP A 63 49.40 -0.88 -17.97
CA ASP A 63 50.37 -0.19 -18.80
C ASP A 63 51.64 0.03 -17.98
N ARG A 64 52.59 -0.89 -18.15
CA ARG A 64 54.02 -0.56 -18.20
C ARG A 64 54.88 -1.77 -18.60
N ARG A 65 55.45 -1.60 -19.80
CA ARG A 65 56.83 -1.87 -20.22
C ARG A 65 57.12 -3.17 -21.00
N ARG A 66 57.19 -2.91 -22.32
CA ARG A 66 58.28 -3.20 -23.27
C ARG A 66 58.07 -4.38 -24.21
#